data_AF-X0WR93-F1
#
_entry.id   AF-X0WR93-F1
#
_cell.length_a   1.000
_cell.length_b   1.000
_cell.length_c   1.000
_cell.angle_alpha   90.00
_cell.angle_beta   90.00
_cell.angle_gamma   90.00
#
_symmetry.space_group_name_H-M   'P 1'
#
loop_
_entity.id
_entity.type
_entity.pdbx_description
1 polymer ?
#
loop_
_entity_poly.entity_id
_entity_poly.type
_entity_poly.pdbx_seq_one_letter_code
_entity_poly.pdbx_strand_id
1 'polypeptide(L)' 'ILAIGGNRIETFPKSIGKLESLQILVLKYNQFSTLPESIKTLERNGTLIYK' A
#
# COMPACT_ATOMS: atom_id res chain seq x y z
N ILE A 1 -4.17 2.26 -10.50
CA ILE A 1 -2.85 2.68 -9.95
C ILE A 1 -3.11 3.68 -8.84
N LEU A 2 -2.46 3.55 -7.68
CA LEU A 2 -2.48 4.52 -6.58
C LEU A 2 -1.04 4.92 -6.24
N ALA A 3 -0.73 6.21 -6.34
CA ALA A 3 0.61 6.74 -6.07
C ALA A 3 0.54 7.79 -4.95
N ILE A 4 1.19 7.49 -3.83
CA ILE A 4 1.18 8.31 -2.61
C ILE A 4 2.59 8.41 -2.01
N GLY A 5 3.62 8.25 -2.84
CA GLY A 5 5.00 8.43 -2.43
C GLY A 5 5.34 9.88 -2.06
N GLY A 6 6.38 10.06 -1.25
CA GLY A 6 6.86 11.39 -0.84
C GLY A 6 6.01 12.05 0.26
N ASN A 7 5.20 11.27 0.98
CA ASN A 7 4.40 11.76 2.10
C ASN A 7 5.00 11.34 3.44
N ARG A 8 4.30 11.67 4.52
CA ARG A 8 4.65 11.26 5.89
C ARG A 8 3.65 10.24 6.42
N ILE A 9 3.22 9.32 5.55
CA ILE A 9 2.23 8.30 5.95
C ILE A 9 2.95 7.23 6.76
N GLU A 10 2.44 6.97 7.96
CA GLU A 10 2.99 5.95 8.88
C GLU A 10 2.12 4.69 8.91
N THR A 11 0.82 4.81 8.59
CA THR A 11 -0.12 3.69 8.63
C THR A 11 -1.16 3.77 7.50
N PHE A 12 -1.80 2.64 7.20
CA PHE A 12 -2.95 2.59 6.31
C PHE A 12 -4.22 2.18 7.05
N PRO A 13 -5.39 2.68 6.63
CA PRO A 13 -6.65 2.11 7.08
C PRO A 13 -6.76 0.66 6.60
N LYS A 14 -7.40 -0.20 7.40
CA LYS A 14 -7.63 -1.61 7.05
C LYS A 14 -8.37 -1.78 5.70
N SER A 15 -9.18 -0.79 5.32
CA SER A 15 -9.94 -0.77 4.08
C SER A 15 -9.09 -0.75 2.81
N ILE A 16 -7.80 -0.36 2.88
CA ILE A 16 -6.91 -0.38 1.70
C ILE A 16 -6.82 -1.79 1.08
N GLY A 17 -6.92 -2.84 1.91
CA GLY A 17 -6.90 -4.24 1.46
C GLY A 17 -8.13 -4.67 0.67
N LYS A 18 -9.18 -3.85 0.60
CA LYS A 18 -10.40 -4.11 -0.18
C LYS A 18 -10.33 -3.57 -1.61
N LEU A 19 -9.22 -2.95 -2.01
CA LEU A 19 -9.04 -2.43 -3.35
C LEU A 19 -8.69 -3.55 -4.33
N GLU A 20 -9.66 -4.42 -4.63
CA GLU A 20 -9.48 -5.62 -5.47
C GLU A 20 -9.02 -5.32 -6.90
N SER A 21 -9.39 -4.16 -7.44
CA SER A 21 -8.96 -3.72 -8.77
C SER A 21 -7.61 -2.98 -8.78
N LEU A 22 -6.95 -2.83 -7.62
CA LEU A 22 -5.69 -2.10 -7.55
C LEU A 22 -4.54 -2.94 -8.11
N GLN A 23 -3.95 -2.49 -9.21
CA GLN A 23 -2.83 -3.18 -9.85
C GLN A 23 -1.46 -2.70 -9.37
N ILE A 24 -1.34 -1.42 -9.00
CA ILE A 24 -0.07 -0.80 -8.60
C ILE A 24 -0.31 0.14 -7.42
N LEU A 25 0.53 0.01 -6.39
CA LEU A 25 0.60 0.88 -5.23
C LEU A 25 2.03 1.42 -5.04
N VAL A 26 2.21 2.74 -5.08
CA VAL A 26 3.51 3.40 -4.86
C VAL A 26 3.54 4.11 -3.51
N LEU A 27 4.43 3.64 -2.63
CA LEU A 27 4.60 4.04 -1.23
C LEU A 27 5.98 4.64 -0.92
N LYS A 28 6.89 4.68 -1.89
CA LYS A 28 8.26 5.21 -1.71
C LYS A 28 8.31 6.54 -0.98
N TYR A 29 9.33 6.70 -0.13
CA TYR A 29 9.53 7.93 0.64
C TYR A 29 8.33 8.27 1.55
N ASN A 30 7.84 7.27 2.29
CA ASN A 30 6.93 7.44 3.42
C ASN A 30 7.60 6.98 4.73
N GLN A 31 6.88 7.01 5.84
CA GLN A 31 7.42 6.73 7.19
C GLN A 31 6.88 5.41 7.76
N PHE A 32 6.65 4.41 6.91
CA PHE A 32 6.20 3.09 7.36
C PHE A 32 7.34 2.35 8.08
N SER A 33 7.20 2.17 9.40
CA SER A 33 8.09 1.27 10.15
C SER A 33 7.87 -0.19 9.78
N THR A 34 6.60 -0.56 9.53
CA THR A 34 6.19 -1.86 9.00
C THR A 34 4.98 -1.68 8.08
N LEU A 35 4.83 -2.57 7.09
CA LEU A 35 3.64 -2.58 6.25
C LEU A 35 2.53 -3.39 6.96
N PRO A 36 1.31 -2.83 7.10
CA PRO A 36 0.21 -3.52 7.77
C PRO A 36 -0.28 -4.72 6.95
N GLU A 37 -0.98 -5.66 7.60
CA GLU A 37 -1.47 -6.89 6.95
C GLU A 37 -2.40 -6.60 5.76
N SER A 38 -3.11 -5.46 5.75
CA SER A 38 -3.94 -5.03 4.63
C SER A 38 -3.14 -4.76 3.34
N ILE A 39 -1.88 -4.34 3.47
CA ILE A 39 -0.96 -4.16 2.33
C ILE A 39 -0.48 -5.52 1.83
N LYS A 40 -0.27 -6.48 2.73
CA LYS A 40 0.03 -7.87 2.34
C LYS A 40 -1.16 -8.53 1.62
N THR A 41 -2.39 -8.21 1.98
CA THR A 41 -3.58 -8.67 1.24
C THR A 41 -3.56 -8.19 -0.21
N LEU A 42 -3.19 -6.92 -0.45
CA LEU A 42 -3.05 -6.40 -1.82
C LEU A 42 -1.96 -7.14 -2.61
N GLU A 43 -0.80 -7.36 -1.99
CA GLU A 43 0.29 -8.12 -2.62
C GLU A 43 -0.16 -9.55 -2.99
N ARG A 44 -0.90 -10.23 -2.09
CA ARG A 44 -1.50 -11.56 -2.36
C ARG A 44 -2.52 -11.54 -3.50
N ASN A 45 -3.24 -10.44 -3.68
CA ASN A 45 -4.23 -10.26 -4.75
C ASN A 45 -3.59 -9.81 -6.09
N GLY A 46 -2.26 -9.75 -6.17
CA GLY A 46 -1.54 -9.41 -7.39
C GLY A 46 -1.26 -7.92 -7.59
N THR A 47 -1.50 -7.09 -6.57
CA THR A 47 -1.07 -5.68 -6.60
C THR A 47 0.45 -5.60 -6.51
N LEU A 48 1.08 -4.87 -7.44
CA LEU A 48 2.51 -4.54 -7.37
C LEU A 48 2.74 -3.40 -6.39
N ILE A 49 3.59 -3.61 -5.39
CA ILE A 49 3.85 -2.64 -4.32
C ILE A 49 5.28 -2.09 -4.42
N TYR A 50 5.38 -0.79 -4.70
CA TYR A 50 6.64 -0.05 -4.72
C TYR A 50 6.83 0.68 -3.40
N LYS A 51 7.49 0.01 -2.47
CA LYS A 51 7.86 0.52 -1.14
C LYS A 51 9.12 1.38 -1.18
#